data_AF-A0A176VL70-F1
#
_entry.id   AF-A0A176VL70-F1
#
_cell.length_a   1.000
_cell.length_b   1.000
_cell.length_c   1.000
_cell.angle_alpha   90.00
_cell.angle_beta   90.00
_cell.angle_gamma   90.00
#
_symmetry.space_group_name_H-M   'P 1'
#
loop_
_entity.id
_entity.type
_entity.pdbx_description
1 polymer ?
#
loop_
_entity_poly.entity_id
_entity_poly.type
_entity_poly.pdbx_seq_one_letter_code
_entity_poly.pdbx_strand_id
1 'polypeptide(L)'
;MNYLLRATFPSSNLITKATNAKGDEVSLSTYSKRFYFTVDSTYISTIELLENQSQILELVITAFDKVVYVCLVPLEDRSSMPAISALELRPFAVGMYPRVDSGMLKLSITTYFLTVARLNFGGDMQLRYPVDKYDRIWAPAKIPSGEKQFSSRTNVSRVHVPLNAEIDIPDEVMSTAWVATQMENNVTFEVNLTGVRAMRAVPSFYFSLLFYDMLETANNTRFVNIYLDDDEQMARAQTPD
;
A
#
# COMPACT_ATOMS: atom_id res chain seq x y z
N MET A 1 -18.80 3.74 2.83
CA MET A 1 -17.99 4.93 2.43
C MET A 1 -16.54 4.49 2.30
N ASN A 2 -15.77 5.06 1.37
CA ASN A 2 -14.44 4.58 1.02
C ASN A 2 -13.33 5.42 1.67
N TYR A 3 -12.39 4.75 2.35
CA TYR A 3 -11.29 5.43 3.03
C TYR A 3 -9.97 4.69 2.93
N LEU A 4 -8.88 5.45 2.81
CA LEU A 4 -7.56 4.98 3.24
C LEU A 4 -7.49 5.20 4.75
N LEU A 5 -7.49 4.11 5.50
CA LEU A 5 -7.24 4.12 6.94
C LEU A 5 -5.75 3.87 7.15
N ARG A 6 -5.04 4.87 7.67
CA ARG A 6 -3.61 4.79 7.93
C ARG A 6 -3.36 4.88 9.43
N ALA A 7 -2.79 3.81 9.99
CA ALA A 7 -2.32 3.77 11.36
C ALA A 7 -0.80 3.90 11.38
N THR A 8 -0.29 4.88 12.13
CA THR A 8 1.14 5.04 12.39
C THR A 8 1.45 4.58 13.80
N PHE A 9 2.41 3.67 13.91
CA PHE A 9 2.90 3.13 15.17
C PHE A 9 4.28 3.74 15.46
N PRO A 10 4.50 4.25 16.68
CA PRO A 10 5.76 4.89 17.04
C PRO A 10 6.92 3.90 17.09
N SER A 11 8.15 4.42 17.09
CA SER A 11 9.28 3.58 17.45
C SER A 11 9.22 3.20 18.93
N SER A 12 9.79 2.06 19.26
CA SER A 12 9.73 1.51 20.61
C SER A 12 10.68 2.23 21.59
N ASN A 13 11.61 3.04 21.07
CA ASN A 13 12.48 3.91 21.86
C ASN A 13 11.76 5.14 22.42
N LEU A 14 10.68 5.59 21.78
CA LEU A 14 9.86 6.70 22.29
C LEU A 14 9.05 6.29 23.53
N ILE A 15 8.97 5.00 23.82
CA ILE A 15 8.15 4.43 24.89
C ILE A 15 9.06 3.87 25.98
N THR A 16 9.62 4.76 26.78
CA THR A 16 10.43 4.38 27.95
C THR A 16 9.70 4.60 29.26
N LYS A 17 8.84 5.61 29.32
CA LYS A 17 8.15 6.03 30.54
C LYS A 17 6.79 6.65 30.24
N ALA A 18 5.84 6.49 31.16
CA ALA A 18 4.54 7.16 31.12
C ALA A 18 4.18 7.67 32.51
N THR A 19 3.23 8.60 32.57
CA THR A 19 2.65 9.06 33.82
C THR A 19 1.38 8.26 34.12
N ASN A 20 1.31 7.62 35.29
CA ASN A 20 0.10 6.90 35.70
C ASN A 20 -1.01 7.89 36.15
N ALA A 21 -2.20 7.37 36.47
CA ALA A 21 -3.33 8.19 36.93
C ALA A 21 -3.08 8.97 38.24
N LYS A 22 -2.03 8.62 38.99
CA LYS A 22 -1.61 9.30 40.23
C LYS A 22 -0.53 10.35 40.02
N GLY A 23 -0.01 10.50 38.79
CA GLY A 23 1.08 11.43 38.48
C GLY A 23 2.48 10.82 38.59
N ASP A 24 2.61 9.54 38.94
CA ASP A 24 3.93 8.91 39.07
C ASP A 24 4.48 8.53 37.69
N GLU A 25 5.78 8.73 37.51
CA GLU A 25 6.52 8.25 36.34
C GLU A 25 6.73 6.73 36.47
N VAL A 26 6.17 5.97 35.52
CA VAL A 26 6.23 4.52 35.47
C VAL A 26 7.10 4.10 34.28
N SER A 27 8.09 3.26 34.53
CA SER A 27 8.87 2.63 33.46
C SER A 27 7.97 1.70 32.64
N LEU A 28 8.04 1.85 31.32
CA LEU A 28 7.28 1.02 30.39
C LEU A 28 8.12 -0.13 29.83
N SER A 29 9.39 -0.22 30.25
CA SER A 29 10.36 -1.20 29.75
C SER A 29 9.97 -2.66 30.01
N THR A 30 9.10 -2.92 30.99
CA THR A 30 8.63 -4.26 31.34
C THR A 30 7.43 -4.72 30.51
N TYR A 31 6.77 -3.81 29.78
CA TYR A 31 5.64 -4.16 28.93
C TYR A 31 6.12 -4.67 27.57
N SER A 32 5.45 -5.70 27.09
CA SER A 32 5.58 -6.15 25.71
C SER A 32 5.13 -5.04 24.75
N LYS A 33 5.92 -4.83 23.69
CA LYS A 33 5.66 -3.86 22.62
C LYS A 33 4.87 -4.48 21.46
N ARG A 34 4.24 -5.63 21.71
CA ARG A 34 3.48 -6.42 20.75
C ARG A 34 2.02 -6.47 21.13
N PHE A 35 1.11 -6.18 20.20
CA PHE A 35 -0.33 -6.10 20.46
C PHE A 35 -1.13 -6.34 19.16
N TYR A 36 -2.42 -6.62 19.27
CA TYR A 36 -3.29 -6.80 18.10
C TYR A 36 -3.90 -5.48 17.62
N PHE A 37 -4.02 -5.34 16.31
CA PHE A 37 -4.70 -4.22 15.65
C PHE A 37 -5.95 -4.75 14.95
N THR A 38 -7.10 -4.20 15.31
CA THR A 38 -8.38 -4.59 14.71
C THR A 38 -9.12 -3.37 14.16
N VAL A 39 -9.89 -3.61 13.11
CA VAL A 39 -10.83 -2.65 12.52
C VAL A 39 -12.21 -3.31 12.53
N ASP A 40 -13.16 -2.66 13.19
CA ASP A 40 -14.40 -3.25 13.66
C ASP A 40 -14.15 -4.59 14.38
N SER A 41 -14.90 -5.63 14.04
CA SER A 41 -14.72 -6.98 14.56
C SER A 41 -13.61 -7.76 13.85
N THR A 42 -12.85 -7.13 12.94
CA THR A 42 -11.88 -7.84 12.11
C THR A 42 -10.46 -7.64 12.62
N TYR A 43 -9.79 -8.76 12.93
CA TYR A 43 -8.36 -8.79 13.14
C TYR A 43 -7.60 -8.45 11.85
N ILE A 44 -6.77 -7.42 11.90
CA ILE A 44 -5.98 -6.95 10.77
C ILE A 44 -4.55 -7.48 10.85
N SER A 45 -3.86 -7.22 11.97
CA SER A 45 -2.47 -7.60 12.14
C SER A 45 -2.06 -7.63 13.62
N THR A 46 -0.93 -8.26 13.90
CA THR A 46 -0.20 -8.13 15.16
C THR A 46 0.92 -7.12 14.95
N ILE A 47 0.86 -6.02 15.68
CA ILE A 47 1.88 -4.98 15.65
C ILE A 47 2.97 -5.32 16.64
N GLU A 48 4.21 -5.10 16.24
CA GLU A 48 5.41 -5.22 17.07
C GLU A 48 6.27 -3.98 16.81
N LEU A 49 6.36 -3.09 17.81
CA LEU A 49 7.04 -1.80 17.63
C LEU A 49 8.54 -1.98 17.43
N LEU A 50 9.07 -1.35 16.40
CA LEU A 50 10.50 -1.40 16.06
C LEU A 50 11.29 -0.35 16.84
N GLU A 51 12.52 -0.66 17.24
CA GLU A 51 13.33 0.20 18.12
C GLU A 51 13.61 1.59 17.52
N ASN A 52 14.02 1.65 16.25
CA ASN A 52 14.53 2.89 15.64
C ASN A 52 13.68 3.42 14.50
N GLN A 53 12.47 2.88 14.32
CA GLN A 53 11.65 3.19 13.14
C GLN A 53 10.17 3.17 13.51
N SER A 54 9.43 4.17 13.03
CA SER A 54 7.97 4.11 13.02
C SER A 54 7.48 3.16 11.95
N GLN A 55 6.33 2.53 12.17
CA GLN A 55 5.67 1.68 11.18
C GLN A 55 4.38 2.32 10.71
N ILE A 56 4.08 2.17 9.43
CA ILE A 56 2.82 2.62 8.85
C ILE A 56 2.10 1.38 8.34
N LEU A 57 0.83 1.24 8.72
CA LEU A 57 -0.10 0.28 8.17
C LEU A 57 -1.21 1.05 7.46
N GLU A 58 -1.41 0.77 6.17
CA GLU A 58 -2.46 1.38 5.37
C GLU A 58 -3.47 0.33 4.90
N LEU A 59 -4.74 0.58 5.20
CA LEU A 59 -5.86 -0.20 4.71
C LEU A 59 -6.65 0.62 3.69
N VAL A 60 -7.01 -0.01 2.58
CA VAL A 60 -8.12 0.45 1.74
C VAL A 60 -9.38 -0.16 2.33
N ILE A 61 -10.27 0.65 2.88
CA ILE A 61 -11.50 0.15 3.49
C ILE A 61 -12.74 0.70 2.79
N THR A 62 -13.76 -0.12 2.76
CA THR A 62 -15.12 0.35 2.55
C THR A 62 -15.93 0.15 3.82
N ALA A 63 -16.14 1.24 4.54
CA ALA A 63 -16.85 1.27 5.81
C ALA A 63 -18.30 0.85 5.63
N PHE A 64 -18.73 -0.09 6.48
CA PHE A 64 -20.11 -0.58 6.55
C PHE A 64 -21.07 0.43 7.18
N ASP A 65 -20.64 1.14 8.21
CA ASP A 65 -21.43 2.13 8.94
C ASP A 65 -20.75 3.52 8.92
N LYS A 66 -21.42 4.52 9.49
CA LYS A 66 -20.92 5.88 9.69
C LYS A 66 -19.74 5.95 10.68
N VAL A 67 -19.57 4.91 11.48
CA VAL A 67 -18.49 4.77 12.47
C VAL A 67 -17.65 3.56 12.09
N VAL A 68 -16.33 3.73 12.11
CA VAL A 68 -15.35 2.64 11.98
C VAL A 68 -14.64 2.54 13.32
N TYR A 69 -14.71 1.38 13.97
CA TYR A 69 -14.01 1.15 15.23
C TYR A 69 -12.58 0.71 14.96
N VAL A 70 -11.61 1.33 15.61
CA VAL A 70 -10.21 0.92 15.55
C VAL A 70 -9.77 0.57 16.96
N CYS A 71 -9.41 -0.68 17.19
CA CYS A 71 -9.03 -1.16 18.52
C CYS A 71 -7.57 -1.59 18.55
N LEU A 72 -6.85 -1.10 19.57
CA LEU A 72 -5.55 -1.63 19.95
C LEU A 72 -5.77 -2.60 21.10
N VAL A 73 -5.64 -3.89 20.82
CA VAL A 73 -5.99 -4.95 21.78
C VAL A 73 -4.72 -5.50 22.39
N PRO A 74 -4.55 -5.45 23.73
CA PRO A 74 -3.40 -6.06 24.38
C PRO A 74 -3.42 -7.59 24.22
N LEU A 75 -2.27 -8.22 24.39
CA LEU A 75 -2.14 -9.66 24.50
C LEU A 75 -2.99 -10.19 25.68
N GLU A 76 -3.39 -11.45 25.61
CA GLU A 76 -4.33 -12.07 26.56
C GLU A 76 -3.85 -12.02 28.01
N ASP A 77 -2.53 -12.12 28.21
CA ASP A 77 -1.85 -12.03 29.51
C ASP A 77 -1.76 -10.59 30.06
N ARG A 78 -2.24 -9.60 29.29
CA ARG A 78 -2.18 -8.16 29.59
C ARG A 78 -0.75 -7.64 29.80
N SER A 79 0.25 -8.36 29.29
CA SER A 79 1.66 -7.96 29.40
C SER A 79 2.05 -6.89 28.39
N SER A 80 1.21 -6.62 27.39
CA SER A 80 1.50 -5.65 26.34
C SER A 80 0.91 -4.28 26.60
N MET A 81 1.60 -3.25 26.13
CA MET A 81 1.09 -1.89 26.11
C MET A 81 0.94 -1.41 24.66
N PRO A 82 -0.29 -1.38 24.13
CA PRO A 82 -0.54 -0.88 22.79
C PRO A 82 -0.26 0.62 22.67
N ALA A 83 0.29 1.03 21.53
CA ALA A 83 0.56 2.43 21.25
C ALA A 83 0.28 2.75 19.79
N ILE A 84 -0.29 3.93 19.54
CA ILE A 84 -0.50 4.49 18.21
C ILE A 84 -0.10 5.96 18.27
N SER A 85 0.59 6.48 17.26
CA SER A 85 0.99 7.88 17.21
C SER A 85 0.08 8.71 16.32
N ALA A 86 -0.47 8.11 15.26
CA ALA A 86 -1.45 8.77 14.39
C ALA A 86 -2.45 7.76 13.83
N LEU A 87 -3.69 8.21 13.70
CA LEU A 87 -4.74 7.52 12.96
C LEU A 87 -5.32 8.52 11.95
N GLU A 88 -5.19 8.21 10.67
CA GLU A 88 -5.67 9.05 9.59
C GLU A 88 -6.76 8.32 8.82
N LEU A 89 -7.84 9.03 8.50
CA LEU A 89 -8.93 8.54 7.67
C LEU A 89 -9.07 9.46 6.47
N ARG A 90 -8.60 9.03 5.30
CA ARG A 90 -8.58 9.83 4.06
C ARG A 90 -9.66 9.32 3.10
N PRO A 91 -10.67 10.12 2.73
CA PRO A 91 -11.69 9.66 1.80
C PRO A 91 -11.10 9.47 0.39
N PHE A 92 -11.59 8.48 -0.34
CA PHE A 92 -11.25 8.29 -1.75
C PHE A 92 -12.49 7.94 -2.59
N ALA A 93 -12.40 8.10 -3.91
CA ALA A 93 -13.53 7.89 -4.82
C ALA A 93 -13.95 6.41 -4.89
N VAL A 94 -15.25 6.17 -5.15
CA VAL A 94 -15.75 4.82 -5.46
C VAL A 94 -15.23 4.39 -6.84
N GLY A 95 -14.94 3.11 -7.02
CA GLY A 95 -14.39 2.54 -8.25
C GLY A 95 -12.86 2.39 -8.22
N MET A 96 -12.17 3.10 -7.33
CA MET A 96 -10.71 3.03 -7.19
C MET A 96 -10.19 1.64 -6.82
N TYR A 97 -10.99 0.88 -6.08
CA TYR A 97 -10.68 -0.48 -5.66
C TYR A 97 -11.94 -1.34 -5.79
N PRO A 98 -12.35 -1.72 -7.03
CA PRO A 98 -13.67 -2.28 -7.30
C PRO A 98 -14.01 -3.53 -6.48
N ARG A 99 -12.98 -4.32 -6.15
CA ARG A 99 -13.13 -5.55 -5.36
C ARG A 99 -13.35 -5.29 -3.87
N VAL A 100 -12.91 -4.15 -3.34
CA VAL A 100 -13.26 -3.70 -1.98
C VAL A 100 -14.65 -3.06 -2.00
N ASP A 101 -14.92 -2.24 -3.01
CA ASP A 101 -16.16 -1.50 -3.20
C ASP A 101 -17.39 -2.42 -3.32
N SER A 102 -17.27 -3.49 -4.12
CA SER A 102 -18.32 -4.50 -4.29
C SER A 102 -18.59 -5.33 -3.03
N GLY A 103 -17.69 -5.27 -2.04
CA GLY A 103 -17.87 -5.87 -0.72
C GLY A 103 -19.11 -5.36 0.02
N MET A 104 -19.47 -4.09 -0.20
CA MET A 104 -20.69 -3.49 0.37
C MET A 104 -21.97 -4.18 -0.05
N LEU A 105 -21.98 -4.83 -1.22
CA LEU A 105 -23.20 -5.41 -1.79
C LEU A 105 -23.59 -6.73 -1.15
N LYS A 106 -22.77 -7.32 -0.25
CA LYS A 106 -23.01 -8.69 0.21
C LYS A 106 -22.93 -8.94 1.71
N LEU A 107 -22.26 -8.13 2.54
CA LEU A 107 -21.99 -8.54 3.93
C LEU A 107 -22.00 -7.33 4.87
N SER A 108 -22.64 -7.47 6.03
CA SER A 108 -22.71 -6.46 7.11
C SER A 108 -21.37 -6.25 7.84
N ILE A 109 -20.27 -6.18 7.09
CA ILE A 109 -18.90 -6.06 7.59
C ILE A 109 -18.13 -5.07 6.72
N THR A 110 -17.22 -4.33 7.34
CA THR A 110 -16.24 -3.49 6.62
C THR A 110 -15.31 -4.40 5.82
N THR A 111 -15.21 -4.16 4.51
CA THR A 111 -14.26 -4.84 3.63
C THR A 111 -12.95 -4.07 3.58
N TYR A 112 -11.83 -4.79 3.44
CA TYR A 112 -10.52 -4.18 3.48
C TYR A 112 -9.52 -4.86 2.54
N PHE A 113 -8.59 -4.06 2.01
CA PHE A 113 -7.28 -4.53 1.57
C PHE A 113 -6.22 -3.97 2.50
N LEU A 114 -5.30 -4.83 2.93
CA LEU A 114 -4.05 -4.42 3.53
C LEU A 114 -3.07 -4.06 2.41
N THR A 115 -2.62 -2.81 2.37
CA THR A 115 -1.69 -2.35 1.35
C THR A 115 -0.33 -2.99 1.61
N VAL A 116 0.10 -3.85 0.69
CA VAL A 116 1.42 -4.49 0.78
C VAL A 116 2.49 -3.61 0.17
N ALA A 117 2.25 -3.18 -1.07
CA ALA A 117 3.11 -2.28 -1.81
C ALA A 117 2.27 -1.43 -2.75
N ARG A 118 2.71 -0.19 -2.97
CA ARG A 118 2.22 0.70 -4.01
C ARG A 118 3.44 1.38 -4.62
N LEU A 119 3.75 1.00 -5.85
CA LEU A 119 5.04 1.28 -6.47
C LEU A 119 4.88 2.21 -7.66
N ASN A 120 5.76 3.21 -7.75
CA ASN A 120 5.95 4.02 -8.95
C ASN A 120 7.15 3.47 -9.73
N PHE A 121 6.90 2.82 -10.85
CA PHE A 121 7.95 2.27 -11.71
C PHE A 121 8.62 3.40 -12.51
N GLY A 122 9.94 3.45 -12.49
CA GLY A 122 10.71 4.54 -13.13
C GLY A 122 10.74 5.86 -12.35
N GLY A 123 9.97 5.99 -11.27
CA GLY A 123 10.09 7.10 -10.34
C GLY A 123 11.33 6.95 -9.45
N ASP A 124 11.92 8.07 -9.04
CA ASP A 124 13.11 8.14 -8.18
C ASP A 124 12.79 8.61 -6.75
N MET A 125 11.61 9.19 -6.55
CA MET A 125 11.16 9.70 -5.25
C MET A 125 9.77 9.20 -4.87
N GLN A 126 9.48 9.26 -3.58
CA GLN A 126 8.15 8.94 -3.06
C GLN A 126 7.16 10.04 -3.43
N LEU A 127 6.04 9.67 -4.06
CA LEU A 127 4.93 10.58 -4.38
C LEU A 127 3.79 10.39 -3.37
N ARG A 128 3.15 11.50 -2.99
CA ARG A 128 1.98 11.56 -2.09
C ARG A 128 1.29 12.92 -2.25
N TYR A 129 0.42 13.33 -1.33
CA TYR A 129 -0.15 14.68 -1.36
C TYR A 129 0.94 15.77 -1.40
N PRO A 130 0.79 16.84 -2.22
CA PRO A 130 -0.37 17.20 -3.03
C PRO A 130 -0.43 16.56 -4.43
N VAL A 131 0.59 15.78 -4.83
CA VAL A 131 0.63 15.10 -6.14
C VAL A 131 -0.52 14.11 -6.26
N ASP A 132 -0.72 13.30 -5.23
CA ASP A 132 -1.90 12.44 -5.11
C ASP A 132 -2.93 13.10 -4.18
N LYS A 133 -4.08 13.50 -4.72
CA LYS A 133 -5.14 14.18 -3.94
C LYS A 133 -5.74 13.28 -2.84
N TYR A 134 -5.63 11.97 -2.95
CA TYR A 134 -6.06 11.02 -1.91
C TYR A 134 -4.95 10.73 -0.89
N ASP A 135 -3.77 11.34 -1.04
CA ASP A 135 -2.57 11.11 -0.23
C ASP A 135 -2.12 9.64 -0.19
N ARG A 136 -2.35 8.85 -1.25
CA ARG A 136 -1.73 7.52 -1.36
C ARG A 136 -0.21 7.68 -1.41
N ILE A 137 0.49 6.78 -0.73
CA ILE A 137 1.96 6.75 -0.75
C ILE A 137 2.39 5.85 -1.91
N TRP A 138 3.08 6.42 -2.89
CA TRP A 138 3.70 5.73 -4.01
C TRP A 138 5.21 5.69 -3.80
N ALA A 139 5.75 4.52 -3.46
CA ALA A 139 7.19 4.35 -3.27
C ALA A 139 7.89 4.13 -4.62
N PRO A 140 9.10 4.67 -4.84
CA PRO A 140 9.85 4.37 -6.06
C PRO A 140 10.19 2.88 -6.12
N ALA A 141 9.91 2.25 -7.25
CA ALA A 141 10.31 0.86 -7.47
C ALA A 141 11.83 0.80 -7.66
N LYS A 142 12.50 -0.13 -6.98
CA LYS A 142 13.94 -0.37 -7.17
C LYS A 142 14.18 -1.26 -8.36
N ILE A 143 15.02 -0.82 -9.30
CA ILE A 143 15.45 -1.68 -10.41
C ILE A 143 16.19 -2.89 -9.80
N PRO A 144 15.77 -4.14 -10.10
CA PRO A 144 16.46 -5.34 -9.62
C PRO A 144 17.94 -5.36 -10.04
N SER A 145 18.78 -6.13 -9.35
CA SER A 145 20.21 -6.25 -9.65
C SER A 145 20.43 -6.84 -11.06
N GLY A 146 20.54 -5.92 -12.02
CA GLY A 146 20.61 -6.13 -13.47
C GLY A 146 20.59 -4.78 -14.20
N GLU A 147 21.01 -3.71 -13.51
CA GLU A 147 20.80 -2.27 -13.77
C GLU A 147 21.13 -1.78 -15.21
N LYS A 148 21.80 -2.59 -16.03
CA LYS A 148 22.10 -2.28 -17.44
C LYS A 148 21.00 -2.71 -18.43
N GLN A 149 20.05 -3.54 -17.99
CA GLN A 149 18.95 -4.05 -18.83
C GLN A 149 17.72 -3.14 -18.81
N PHE A 150 17.60 -2.27 -17.81
CA PHE A 150 16.45 -1.41 -17.62
C PHE A 150 16.91 0.00 -17.29
N SER A 151 16.16 0.99 -17.78
CA SER A 151 16.36 2.39 -17.45
C SER A 151 15.04 2.98 -16.97
N SER A 152 15.12 3.96 -16.06
CA SER A 152 13.96 4.78 -15.73
C SER A 152 13.72 5.79 -16.84
N ARG A 153 12.46 5.90 -17.26
CA ARG A 153 12.05 6.93 -18.21
C ARG A 153 10.98 7.80 -17.60
N THR A 154 11.11 9.10 -17.82
CA THR A 154 10.10 10.11 -17.47
C THR A 154 9.60 10.78 -18.74
N ASN A 155 8.29 10.93 -18.91
CA ASN A 155 7.70 11.73 -19.97
C ASN A 155 7.62 13.20 -19.53
N VAL A 156 8.25 14.09 -20.29
CA VAL A 156 8.35 15.52 -19.97
C VAL A 156 7.01 16.24 -20.14
N SER A 157 6.17 15.78 -21.08
CA SER A 157 4.90 16.43 -21.37
C SER A 157 3.80 16.18 -20.32
N ARG A 158 4.10 15.35 -19.30
CA ARG A 158 3.16 14.75 -18.34
C ARG A 158 2.00 14.02 -19.03
N VAL A 159 1.82 12.77 -18.67
CA VAL A 159 0.67 11.98 -19.09
C VAL A 159 -0.54 12.54 -18.39
N HIS A 160 -1.51 13.09 -19.13
CA HIS A 160 -2.78 13.46 -18.54
C HIS A 160 -3.73 12.28 -18.60
N VAL A 161 -3.93 11.63 -17.46
CA VAL A 161 -4.90 10.54 -17.37
C VAL A 161 -6.30 11.15 -17.57
N PRO A 162 -7.15 10.59 -18.45
CA PRO A 162 -8.48 11.14 -18.68
C PRO A 162 -9.26 11.28 -17.37
N LEU A 163 -10.00 12.39 -17.23
CA LEU A 163 -10.83 12.68 -16.05
C LEU A 163 -11.84 11.55 -15.70
N ASN A 164 -12.14 10.67 -16.65
CA ASN A 164 -13.07 9.55 -16.52
C ASN A 164 -12.37 8.19 -16.42
N ALA A 165 -11.06 8.14 -16.16
CA ALA A 165 -10.38 6.88 -15.94
C ALA A 165 -11.02 6.13 -14.76
N GLU A 166 -11.19 4.81 -14.91
CA GLU A 166 -11.80 3.95 -13.89
C GLU A 166 -11.03 4.02 -12.56
N ILE A 167 -9.72 4.23 -12.63
CA ILE A 167 -8.84 4.43 -11.48
C ILE A 167 -8.11 5.76 -11.67
N ASP A 168 -8.35 6.67 -10.74
CA ASP A 168 -7.74 8.00 -10.67
C ASP A 168 -6.30 7.89 -10.14
N ILE A 169 -5.33 7.95 -11.05
CA ILE A 169 -3.90 7.79 -10.77
C ILE A 169 -3.21 9.14 -11.01
N PRO A 170 -2.26 9.56 -10.16
CA PRO A 170 -1.54 10.82 -10.40
C PRO A 170 -0.80 10.77 -11.75
N ASP A 171 -0.90 11.85 -12.51
CA ASP A 171 -0.20 12.03 -13.79
C ASP A 171 1.31 11.75 -13.65
N GLU A 172 1.92 12.16 -12.54
CA GLU A 172 3.33 11.91 -12.22
C GLU A 172 3.69 10.42 -12.12
N VAL A 173 2.76 9.56 -11.66
CA VAL A 173 2.97 8.10 -11.62
C VAL A 173 2.90 7.52 -13.03
N MET A 174 1.92 7.96 -13.82
CA MET A 174 1.76 7.48 -15.21
C MET A 174 2.79 8.06 -16.18
N SER A 175 3.50 9.11 -15.77
CA SER A 175 4.57 9.74 -16.54
C SER A 175 5.93 9.09 -16.33
N THR A 176 6.03 8.05 -15.50
CA THR A 176 7.27 7.30 -15.29
C THR A 176 7.08 5.82 -15.55
N ALA A 177 8.10 5.17 -16.11
CA ALA A 177 8.13 3.72 -16.26
C ALA A 177 9.56 3.18 -16.25
N TRP A 178 9.70 1.89 -15.99
CA TRP A 178 10.90 1.16 -16.41
C TRP A 178 10.79 0.82 -17.89
N VAL A 179 11.90 1.01 -18.60
CA VAL A 179 12.02 0.68 -20.01
C VAL A 179 13.20 -0.26 -20.19
N ALA A 180 12.92 -1.42 -20.77
CA ALA A 180 13.93 -2.35 -21.19
C ALA A 180 14.87 -1.71 -22.23
N THR A 181 16.17 -1.95 -22.10
CA THR A 181 17.17 -1.50 -23.08
C THR A 181 17.20 -2.37 -24.34
N GLN A 182 16.68 -3.60 -24.26
CA GLN A 182 16.56 -4.57 -25.36
C GLN A 182 15.22 -5.30 -25.28
N MET A 183 14.72 -5.85 -26.39
CA MET A 183 13.40 -6.51 -26.44
C MET A 183 13.37 -7.82 -25.65
N GLU A 184 14.51 -8.49 -25.52
CA GLU A 184 14.67 -9.79 -24.88
C GLU A 184 14.85 -9.69 -23.35
N ASN A 185 14.94 -8.47 -22.81
CA ASN A 185 15.16 -8.27 -21.37
C ASN A 185 13.86 -8.52 -20.60
N ASN A 186 13.92 -9.48 -19.67
CA ASN A 186 12.84 -9.77 -18.75
C ASN A 186 13.00 -8.98 -17.47
N VAL A 187 11.92 -8.36 -16.99
CA VAL A 187 11.90 -7.72 -15.68
C VAL A 187 11.16 -8.58 -14.68
N THR A 188 11.84 -8.93 -13.60
CA THR A 188 11.25 -9.60 -12.44
C THR A 188 11.34 -8.65 -11.27
N PHE A 189 10.22 -8.32 -10.64
CA PHE A 189 10.22 -7.61 -9.38
C PHE A 189 9.54 -8.48 -8.34
N GLU A 190 10.06 -8.42 -7.11
CA GLU A 190 9.53 -9.17 -5.98
C GLU A 190 8.83 -8.21 -5.02
N VAL A 191 7.64 -8.59 -4.59
CA VAL A 191 6.94 -7.89 -3.51
C VAL A 191 7.13 -8.69 -2.23
N ASN A 192 7.84 -8.12 -1.26
CA ASN A 192 8.06 -8.79 0.00
C ASN A 192 6.77 -8.83 0.84
N LEU A 193 6.04 -9.95 0.76
CA LEU A 193 4.83 -10.20 1.54
C LEU A 193 5.12 -10.38 3.03
N THR A 194 6.32 -10.84 3.41
CA THR A 194 6.70 -11.11 4.81
C THR A 194 7.03 -9.84 5.60
N GLY A 195 7.47 -8.78 4.91
CA GLY A 195 7.75 -7.47 5.51
C GLY A 195 6.49 -6.77 6.01
N VAL A 196 5.35 -7.10 5.41
CA VAL A 196 4.02 -6.71 5.84
C VAL A 196 3.54 -7.82 6.75
N ARG A 197 4.01 -7.83 8.01
CA ARG A 197 3.73 -8.89 9.00
C ARG A 197 2.23 -9.01 9.31
N ALA A 198 1.43 -9.50 8.37
CA ALA A 198 0.22 -10.22 8.65
C ALA A 198 0.70 -11.56 9.22
N MET A 199 0.69 -11.73 10.55
CA MET A 199 0.97 -13.04 11.18
C MET A 199 -0.14 -14.09 10.91
N ARG A 200 -0.90 -13.90 9.83
CA ARG A 200 -1.85 -14.84 9.28
C ARG A 200 -1.46 -14.98 7.81
N ALA A 201 -1.48 -16.20 7.27
CA ALA A 201 -1.36 -16.41 5.83
C ALA A 201 -2.33 -15.45 5.13
N VAL A 202 -1.82 -14.59 4.24
CA VAL A 202 -2.64 -13.73 3.40
C VAL A 202 -3.32 -14.68 2.41
N PRO A 203 -4.61 -15.01 2.57
CA PRO A 203 -5.21 -16.13 1.83
C PRO A 203 -5.42 -15.80 0.35
N SER A 204 -5.38 -14.51 -0.01
CA SER A 204 -5.52 -14.02 -1.37
C SER A 204 -4.86 -12.63 -1.48
N PHE A 205 -4.11 -12.41 -2.55
CA PHE A 205 -3.57 -11.10 -2.90
C PHE A 205 -4.32 -10.53 -4.11
N TYR A 206 -4.34 -9.20 -4.19
CA TYR A 206 -4.84 -8.46 -5.34
C TYR A 206 -3.71 -7.56 -5.81
N PHE A 207 -3.31 -7.72 -7.07
CA PHE A 207 -2.35 -6.84 -7.73
C PHE A 207 -3.06 -6.12 -8.88
N SER A 208 -2.71 -4.86 -9.08
CA SER A 208 -3.15 -4.05 -10.21
C SER A 208 -1.90 -3.50 -10.87
N LEU A 209 -1.70 -3.82 -12.15
CA LEU A 209 -0.63 -3.27 -12.97
C LEU A 209 -1.23 -2.24 -13.91
N LEU A 210 -0.61 -1.07 -13.95
CA LEU A 210 -1.07 0.07 -14.73
C LEU A 210 -0.04 0.33 -15.82
N PHE A 211 -0.52 0.39 -17.06
CA PHE A 211 0.31 0.62 -18.23
C PHE A 211 -0.16 1.88 -18.94
N TYR A 212 0.80 2.65 -19.45
CA TYR A 212 0.54 3.80 -20.29
C TYR A 212 1.61 3.91 -21.37
N ASP A 213 1.20 4.17 -22.60
CA ASP A 213 2.16 4.40 -23.68
C ASP A 213 2.66 5.84 -23.67
N MET A 214 3.91 6.02 -23.24
CA MET A 214 4.55 7.34 -23.21
C MET A 214 5.08 7.78 -24.58
N LEU A 215 4.93 6.98 -25.64
CA LEU A 215 5.38 7.30 -27.00
C LEU A 215 4.24 7.22 -28.00
N GLU A 216 3.91 8.34 -28.63
CA GLU A 216 3.19 8.34 -29.90
C GLU A 216 4.14 7.87 -31.02
N THR A 217 4.44 6.58 -31.06
CA THR A 217 5.06 5.97 -32.25
C THR A 217 4.00 5.15 -32.96
N ALA A 218 3.41 5.75 -33.99
CA ALA A 218 2.24 5.29 -34.74
C ALA A 218 2.34 3.92 -35.44
N ASN A 219 3.34 3.07 -35.13
CA ASN A 219 3.56 1.79 -35.80
C ASN A 219 4.24 0.69 -34.96
N ASN A 220 4.39 0.84 -33.63
CA ASN A 220 5.04 -0.17 -32.79
C ASN A 220 4.15 -0.61 -31.62
N THR A 221 3.32 -1.62 -31.87
CA THR A 221 2.62 -2.35 -30.81
C THR A 221 3.65 -3.08 -29.94
N ARG A 222 3.56 -2.92 -28.62
CA ARG A 222 4.40 -3.64 -27.66
C ARG A 222 3.57 -4.73 -26.99
N PHE A 223 4.15 -5.92 -26.85
CA PHE A 223 3.56 -7.01 -26.10
C PHE A 223 4.38 -7.25 -24.85
N VAL A 224 3.70 -7.41 -23.71
CA VAL A 224 4.31 -7.75 -22.43
C VAL A 224 3.62 -9.01 -21.93
N ASN A 225 4.42 -10.03 -21.62
CA ASN A 225 3.94 -11.23 -20.93
C ASN A 225 4.13 -11.03 -19.43
N ILE A 226 3.10 -11.35 -18.65
CA ILE A 226 3.10 -11.17 -17.20
C ILE A 226 3.05 -12.55 -16.56
N TYR A 227 4.04 -12.84 -15.73
CA TYR A 227 4.15 -14.09 -14.98
C TYR A 227 3.96 -13.77 -13.50
N LEU A 228 3.26 -14.64 -12.78
CA LEU A 228 3.10 -14.56 -11.34
C LEU A 228 3.41 -15.93 -10.74
N ASP A 229 4.37 -15.97 -9.82
CA ASP A 229 4.88 -17.21 -9.22
C ASP A 229 5.28 -18.27 -10.27
N ASP A 230 5.96 -17.83 -11.33
CA ASP A 230 6.37 -18.61 -12.51
C ASP A 230 5.22 -19.19 -13.36
N ASP A 231 3.97 -18.95 -12.98
CA ASP A 231 2.79 -19.26 -13.78
C ASP A 231 2.45 -18.08 -14.72
N GLU A 232 2.30 -18.37 -16.01
CA GLU A 232 1.89 -17.36 -17.01
C GLU A 232 0.48 -16.88 -16.70
N GLN A 233 0.36 -15.62 -16.29
CA GLN A 233 -0.93 -14.97 -16.15
C GLN A 233 -1.28 -14.39 -17.52
N MET A 234 -2.27 -14.97 -18.21
CA MET A 234 -2.69 -14.47 -19.53
C MET A 234 -3.31 -13.08 -19.43
N ALA A 235 -2.46 -12.06 -19.40
CA ALA A 235 -2.82 -10.66 -19.57
C ALA A 235 -1.96 -10.09 -20.70
N ARG A 236 -2.50 -10.12 -21.92
CA ARG A 236 -1.94 -9.35 -23.03
C ARG A 236 -2.36 -7.89 -22.81
N ALA A 237 -1.45 -7.07 -22.32
CA ALA A 237 -1.63 -5.63 -22.38
C ALA A 237 -1.40 -5.19 -23.83
N GLN A 238 -2.48 -4.82 -24.53
CA GLN A 238 -2.43 -4.16 -25.82
C GLN A 238 -2.80 -2.70 -25.59
N THR A 239 -1.92 -1.78 -25.96
CA THR A 239 -2.24 -0.36 -25.93
C THR A 239 -3.31 -0.08 -26.99
N PRO A 240 -4.37 0.69 -26.68
CA PRO A 240 -5.34 1.10 -27.69
C PRO A 240 -4.67 1.95 -28.76
N ASP A 241 -5.11 1.79 -30.01
CA ASP A 241 -4.73 2.67 -31.13
C ASP A 241 -5.17 4.13 -30.91
#